data_AF-A0A7X9EEJ2-F1
#
_entry.id   AF-A0A7X9EEJ2-F1
#
_cell.length_a   1.000
_cell.length_b   1.000
_cell.length_c   1.000
_cell.angle_alpha   90.00
_cell.angle_beta   90.00
_cell.angle_gamma   90.00
#
_symmetry.space_group_name_H-M   'P 1'
#
loop_
_entity.id
_entity.type
_entity.pdbx_description
1 polymer ?
#
loop_
_entity_poly.entity_id
_entity_poly.type
_entity_poly.pdbx_seq_one_letter_code
_entity_poly.pdbx_strand_id
1 'polypeptide(L)'
;MDKELLRNKFEAGRNAIRKAVDFQISFLQPDGGYIWEGYVKDAYHKQAYSWSLVGKRDEAHRLLTWVRDNTLLPDGQLKDYNGDVYKHAWICQSAHSLSRFDISYPVYKFLLTCQAPCGGFPLLKTHELVRAMTTAWVGITAIMMGDMETADKAVKCCISMLEQQPEQNKFYFQMTKDGKLCTDGEYIDTAKTKQCYWEVGFSMLLMDRMYQITKDKKYLEYARQYFEFFLRCSEDVWTYWGSGKGALAAAIYYTFTGDKRALEGAVKFIDFVVETQDPCGGFQYEDEEDILLIYIDHAACFSGWVLESISYIESKLRTL
;
A
#
# COMPACT_ATOMS: atom_id res chain seq x y z
N MET A 1 -8.80 9.87 -23.35
CA MET A 1 -9.83 8.88 -22.97
C MET A 1 -11.17 9.59 -22.89
N ASP A 2 -12.19 8.99 -23.48
CA ASP A 2 -13.56 9.50 -23.42
C ASP A 2 -14.11 9.44 -21.99
N LYS A 3 -14.95 10.41 -21.62
CA LYS A 3 -15.48 10.54 -20.25
C LYS A 3 -16.46 9.41 -19.91
N GLU A 4 -17.32 9.04 -20.85
CA GLU A 4 -18.29 7.97 -20.63
C GLU A 4 -17.58 6.62 -20.48
N LEU A 5 -16.58 6.35 -21.33
CA LEU A 5 -15.71 5.18 -21.17
C LEU A 5 -15.04 5.13 -19.79
N LEU A 6 -14.51 6.25 -19.31
CA LEU A 6 -13.85 6.31 -18.00
C LEU A 6 -14.83 6.05 -16.86
N ARG A 7 -16.04 6.62 -16.93
CA ARG A 7 -17.10 6.37 -15.96
C ARG A 7 -17.48 4.89 -15.90
N ASN A 8 -17.60 4.23 -17.05
CA ASN A 8 -17.92 2.81 -17.12
C ASN A 8 -16.82 1.94 -16.51
N LYS A 9 -15.54 2.26 -16.78
CA LYS A 9 -14.39 1.58 -16.16
C LYS A 9 -14.38 1.75 -14.64
N PHE A 10 -14.66 2.95 -14.15
CA PHE A 10 -14.72 3.22 -12.71
C PHE A 10 -15.86 2.50 -12.02
N GLU A 11 -17.04 2.44 -12.62
CA GLU A 11 -18.16 1.69 -12.07
C GLU A 11 -17.86 0.17 -12.06
N ALA A 12 -17.24 -0.36 -13.12
CA ALA A 12 -16.78 -1.74 -13.14
C ALA A 12 -15.77 -2.03 -12.03
N GLY A 13 -14.78 -1.15 -11.85
CA GLY A 13 -13.80 -1.23 -10.76
C GLY A 13 -14.44 -1.23 -9.37
N ARG A 14 -15.40 -0.32 -9.11
CA ARG A 14 -16.14 -0.29 -7.84
C ARG A 14 -16.92 -1.59 -7.60
N ASN A 15 -17.55 -2.14 -8.64
CA ASN A 15 -18.30 -3.39 -8.53
C ASN A 15 -17.40 -4.60 -8.28
N ALA A 16 -16.25 -4.67 -8.95
CA ALA A 16 -15.23 -5.68 -8.67
C ALA A 16 -14.79 -5.61 -7.20
N ILE A 17 -14.50 -4.40 -6.68
CA ILE A 17 -14.10 -4.24 -5.28
C ILE A 17 -15.23 -4.59 -4.30
N ARG A 18 -16.49 -4.24 -4.57
CA ARG A 18 -17.62 -4.67 -3.72
C ARG A 18 -17.68 -6.19 -3.60
N LYS A 19 -17.57 -6.90 -4.73
CA LYS A 19 -17.53 -8.37 -4.75
C LYS A 19 -16.33 -8.91 -3.97
N ALA A 20 -15.17 -8.28 -4.12
CA ALA A 20 -13.94 -8.65 -3.39
C ALA A 20 -14.09 -8.47 -1.87
N VAL A 21 -14.77 -7.41 -1.42
CA VAL A 21 -15.05 -7.19 0.00
C VAL A 21 -16.10 -8.15 0.53
N ASP A 22 -17.16 -8.45 -0.22
CA ASP A 22 -18.15 -9.44 0.18
C ASP A 22 -17.50 -10.83 0.33
N PHE A 23 -16.58 -11.19 -0.57
CA PHE A 23 -15.76 -12.40 -0.44
C PHE A 23 -14.92 -12.38 0.84
N GLN A 24 -14.19 -11.30 1.12
CA GLN A 24 -13.43 -11.15 2.38
C GLN A 24 -14.32 -11.34 3.61
N ILE A 25 -15.43 -10.60 3.70
CA ILE A 25 -16.33 -10.63 4.86
C ILE A 25 -16.95 -12.01 5.09
N SER A 26 -17.09 -12.84 4.05
CA SER A 26 -17.58 -14.22 4.20
C SER A 26 -16.72 -15.09 5.14
N PHE A 27 -15.48 -14.66 5.44
CA PHE A 27 -14.56 -15.34 6.36
C PHE A 27 -14.53 -14.74 7.78
N LEU A 28 -15.27 -13.64 8.02
CA LEU A 28 -15.38 -13.02 9.34
C LEU A 28 -16.21 -13.90 10.28
N GLN A 29 -15.61 -14.29 11.40
CA GLN A 29 -16.26 -15.15 12.39
C GLN A 29 -17.24 -14.35 13.29
N PRO A 30 -18.20 -15.02 13.96
CA PRO A 30 -19.13 -14.36 14.88
C PRO A 30 -18.46 -13.55 16.00
N ASP A 31 -17.32 -14.00 16.52
CA ASP A 31 -16.53 -13.33 17.56
C ASP A 31 -15.67 -12.16 17.03
N GLY A 32 -15.66 -11.95 15.71
CA GLY A 32 -14.82 -10.94 15.05
C GLY A 32 -13.46 -11.45 14.59
N GLY A 33 -13.10 -12.70 14.89
CA GLY A 33 -11.88 -13.33 14.38
C GLY A 33 -11.89 -13.44 12.86
N TYR A 34 -10.70 -13.45 12.27
CA TYR A 34 -10.55 -13.49 10.82
C TYR A 34 -9.45 -14.46 10.40
N ILE A 35 -9.86 -15.48 9.63
CA ILE A 35 -9.10 -16.64 9.14
C ILE A 35 -8.72 -17.65 10.25
N TRP A 36 -8.96 -18.93 9.93
CA TRP A 36 -9.30 -20.04 10.83
C TRP A 36 -8.13 -20.97 11.20
N GLU A 37 -8.45 -22.09 11.87
CA GLU A 37 -7.52 -23.14 12.26
C GLU A 37 -6.87 -23.82 11.05
N GLY A 38 -5.53 -23.78 10.97
CA GLY A 38 -4.75 -24.35 9.87
C GLY A 38 -4.28 -23.35 8.81
N TYR A 39 -4.61 -22.06 8.95
CA TYR A 39 -4.15 -21.00 8.05
C TYR A 39 -3.33 -19.93 8.79
N VAL A 40 -2.63 -19.09 8.03
CA VAL A 40 -1.77 -18.04 8.58
C VAL A 40 -2.62 -17.01 9.34
N LYS A 41 -2.36 -16.90 10.65
CA LYS A 41 -3.16 -16.07 11.56
C LYS A 41 -3.01 -14.56 11.36
N ASP A 42 -2.14 -14.10 10.47
CA ASP A 42 -1.79 -12.68 10.29
C ASP A 42 -2.44 -12.00 9.06
N ALA A 43 -3.33 -12.73 8.39
CA ALA A 43 -3.98 -12.33 7.14
C ALA A 43 -5.03 -11.21 7.28
N TYR A 44 -5.26 -10.73 8.50
CA TYR A 44 -6.28 -9.72 8.81
C TYR A 44 -5.80 -8.26 8.64
N HIS A 45 -4.51 -8.03 8.40
CA HIS A 45 -3.89 -6.69 8.48
C HIS A 45 -4.50 -5.61 7.59
N LYS A 46 -4.98 -5.96 6.39
CA LYS A 46 -5.60 -5.02 5.43
C LYS A 46 -7.12 -4.94 5.53
N GLN A 47 -7.76 -5.88 6.21
CA GLN A 47 -9.18 -6.17 6.04
C GLN A 47 -10.06 -5.03 6.55
N ALA A 48 -9.81 -4.54 7.77
CA ALA A 48 -10.55 -3.42 8.33
C ALA A 48 -10.47 -2.15 7.45
N TYR A 49 -9.31 -1.90 6.81
CA TYR A 49 -9.15 -0.80 5.86
C TYR A 49 -10.04 -1.03 4.64
N SER A 50 -9.87 -2.17 3.96
CA SER A 50 -10.63 -2.61 2.79
C SER A 50 -12.15 -2.48 2.99
N TRP A 51 -12.67 -3.03 4.09
CA TRP A 51 -14.10 -3.05 4.38
C TRP A 51 -14.66 -1.65 4.66
N SER A 52 -13.87 -0.80 5.32
CA SER A 52 -14.29 0.58 5.61
C SER A 52 -14.52 1.41 4.35
N LEU A 53 -13.76 1.15 3.28
CA LEU A 53 -13.84 1.89 2.02
C LEU A 53 -15.15 1.65 1.26
N VAL A 54 -15.82 0.52 1.49
CA VAL A 54 -17.13 0.21 0.90
C VAL A 54 -18.28 0.34 1.91
N GLY A 55 -18.02 0.94 3.07
CA GLY A 55 -19.04 1.22 4.09
C GLY A 55 -19.36 0.08 5.05
N LYS A 56 -18.60 -1.02 5.04
CA LYS A 56 -18.76 -2.19 5.94
C LYS A 56 -18.09 -1.93 7.29
N ARG A 57 -18.54 -0.88 7.96
CA ARG A 57 -17.90 -0.35 9.18
C ARG A 57 -18.12 -1.25 10.39
N ASP A 58 -19.29 -1.85 10.52
CA ASP A 58 -19.61 -2.70 11.68
C ASP A 58 -18.74 -3.96 11.68
N GLU A 59 -18.55 -4.58 10.52
CA GLU A 59 -17.63 -5.70 10.32
C GLU A 59 -16.18 -5.30 10.65
N ALA A 60 -15.74 -4.13 10.18
CA ALA A 60 -14.39 -3.63 10.46
C ALA A 60 -14.19 -3.36 11.96
N HIS A 61 -15.19 -2.78 12.64
CA HIS A 61 -15.15 -2.55 14.08
C HIS A 61 -15.13 -3.87 14.88
N ARG A 62 -15.89 -4.89 14.45
CA ARG A 62 -15.87 -6.22 15.06
C ARG A 62 -14.50 -6.86 14.96
N LEU A 63 -13.88 -6.84 13.78
CA LEU A 63 -12.51 -7.33 13.59
C LEU A 63 -11.52 -6.57 14.49
N LEU A 64 -11.56 -5.24 14.51
CA LEU A 64 -10.65 -4.45 15.33
C LEU A 64 -10.85 -4.71 16.83
N THR A 65 -12.08 -4.94 17.29
CA THR A 65 -12.34 -5.36 18.68
C THR A 65 -11.68 -6.70 18.97
N TRP A 66 -11.82 -7.68 18.08
CA TRP A 66 -11.15 -8.96 18.23
C TRP A 66 -9.63 -8.82 18.26
N VAL A 67 -9.04 -8.00 17.37
CA VAL A 67 -7.59 -7.70 17.36
C VAL A 67 -7.13 -7.14 18.70
N ARG A 68 -7.84 -6.13 19.23
CA ARG A 68 -7.51 -5.55 20.53
C ARG A 68 -7.55 -6.59 21.66
N ASP A 69 -8.62 -7.37 21.71
CA ASP A 69 -8.89 -8.26 22.84
C ASP A 69 -8.03 -9.52 22.81
N ASN A 70 -7.58 -9.95 21.62
CA ASN A 70 -6.90 -11.22 21.46
C ASN A 70 -5.44 -11.10 21.05
N THR A 71 -5.03 -10.05 20.34
CA THR A 71 -3.72 -10.03 19.65
C THR A 71 -2.83 -8.86 20.08
N LEU A 72 -3.40 -7.74 20.51
CA LEU A 72 -2.65 -6.57 20.96
C LEU A 72 -1.93 -6.81 22.28
N LEU A 73 -0.62 -6.63 22.26
CA LEU A 73 0.27 -6.76 23.42
C LEU A 73 0.50 -5.40 24.09
N PRO A 74 0.92 -5.38 25.37
CA PRO A 74 1.14 -4.12 26.12
C PRO A 74 2.18 -3.17 25.49
N ASP A 75 3.11 -3.68 24.68
CA ASP A 75 4.12 -2.88 23.99
C ASP A 75 3.64 -2.32 22.63
N GLY A 76 2.40 -2.62 22.24
CA GLY A 76 1.81 -2.20 20.98
C GLY A 76 1.99 -3.20 19.83
N GLN A 77 2.73 -4.29 20.03
CA GLN A 77 2.81 -5.34 19.02
C GLN A 77 1.51 -6.11 18.90
N LEU A 78 1.25 -6.64 17.71
CA LEU A 78 0.23 -7.65 17.47
C LEU A 78 0.93 -9.01 17.43
N LYS A 79 0.56 -9.90 18.35
CA LYS A 79 1.25 -11.17 18.58
C LYS A 79 1.43 -12.03 17.32
N ASP A 80 0.45 -12.00 16.41
CA ASP A 80 0.44 -12.81 15.20
C ASP A 80 1.40 -12.27 14.13
N TYR A 81 1.84 -11.01 14.24
CA TYR A 81 2.66 -10.36 13.22
C TYR A 81 4.16 -10.53 13.45
N ASN A 82 4.58 -11.00 14.62
CA ASN A 82 5.99 -11.28 14.94
C ASN A 82 6.96 -10.16 14.54
N GLY A 83 6.56 -8.90 14.79
CA GLY A 83 7.35 -7.72 14.46
C GLY A 83 7.32 -7.29 12.98
N ASP A 84 6.39 -7.78 12.15
CA ASP A 84 6.18 -7.30 10.77
C ASP A 84 5.67 -5.86 10.75
N VAL A 85 6.58 -4.94 10.48
CA VAL A 85 6.36 -3.49 10.56
C VAL A 85 5.36 -3.03 9.49
N TYR A 86 5.36 -3.68 8.31
CA TYR A 86 4.44 -3.35 7.23
C TYR A 86 2.99 -3.70 7.60
N LYS A 87 2.76 -4.88 8.19
CA LYS A 87 1.43 -5.29 8.67
C LYS A 87 0.93 -4.42 9.82
N HIS A 88 1.80 -4.02 10.75
CA HIS A 88 1.43 -3.08 11.81
C HIS A 88 1.02 -1.71 11.26
N ALA A 89 1.70 -1.20 10.24
CA ALA A 89 1.33 0.06 9.59
C ALA A 89 -0.10 0.01 9.00
N TRP A 90 -0.47 -1.09 8.34
CA TRP A 90 -1.84 -1.28 7.85
C TRP A 90 -2.90 -1.25 8.94
N ILE A 91 -2.70 -2.00 10.04
CA ILE A 91 -3.66 -1.97 11.15
C ILE A 91 -3.73 -0.59 11.78
N CYS A 92 -2.58 0.07 11.98
CA CYS A 92 -2.55 1.43 12.52
C CYS A 92 -3.41 2.39 11.69
N GLN A 93 -3.22 2.42 10.37
CA GLN A 93 -3.98 3.28 9.46
C GLN A 93 -5.48 2.95 9.49
N SER A 94 -5.82 1.66 9.42
CA SER A 94 -7.23 1.20 9.47
C SER A 94 -7.92 1.63 10.77
N ALA A 95 -7.28 1.37 11.92
CA ALA A 95 -7.83 1.71 13.22
C ALA A 95 -7.97 3.22 13.38
N HIS A 96 -6.97 3.99 12.94
CA HIS A 96 -7.02 5.45 13.01
C HIS A 96 -8.16 6.03 12.15
N SER A 97 -8.32 5.54 10.92
CA SER A 97 -9.40 5.98 10.01
C SER A 97 -10.81 5.66 10.53
N LEU A 98 -10.93 4.63 11.37
CA LEU A 98 -12.17 4.21 12.04
C LEU A 98 -12.30 4.76 13.46
N SER A 99 -11.44 5.70 13.88
CA SER A 99 -11.42 6.27 15.23
C SER A 99 -11.24 5.25 16.36
N ARG A 100 -10.61 4.12 16.09
CA ARG A 100 -10.19 3.09 17.05
C ARG A 100 -8.83 3.42 17.64
N PHE A 101 -8.79 4.53 18.37
CA PHE A 101 -7.58 5.07 19.00
C PHE A 101 -7.00 4.15 20.08
N ASP A 102 -7.84 3.30 20.67
CA ASP A 102 -7.45 2.22 21.57
C ASP A 102 -6.52 1.19 20.91
N ILE A 103 -6.44 1.16 19.59
CA ILE A 103 -5.54 0.29 18.82
C ILE A 103 -4.47 1.11 18.09
N SER A 104 -4.86 2.20 17.40
CA SER A 104 -3.92 2.93 16.56
C SER A 104 -2.76 3.53 17.34
N TYR A 105 -2.99 4.10 18.53
CA TYR A 105 -1.91 4.72 19.31
C TYR A 105 -0.91 3.69 19.87
N PRO A 106 -1.34 2.57 20.50
CA PRO A 106 -0.41 1.51 20.90
C PRO A 106 0.39 0.95 19.72
N VAL A 107 -0.26 0.62 18.60
CA VAL A 107 0.42 0.08 17.42
C VAL A 107 1.42 1.09 16.84
N TYR A 108 1.06 2.38 16.78
CA TYR A 108 1.97 3.41 16.32
C TYR A 108 3.19 3.55 17.23
N LYS A 109 3.01 3.45 18.56
CA LYS A 109 4.12 3.46 19.51
C LYS A 109 5.10 2.31 19.24
N PHE A 110 4.61 1.13 18.90
CA PHE A 110 5.48 0.02 18.47
C PHE A 110 6.24 0.35 17.18
N LEU A 111 5.57 0.89 16.16
CA LEU A 111 6.20 1.28 14.90
C LEU A 111 7.38 2.23 15.12
N LEU A 112 7.24 3.22 16.02
CA LEU A 112 8.32 4.15 16.36
C LEU A 112 9.57 3.45 16.92
N THR A 113 9.41 2.30 17.59
CA THR A 113 10.57 1.51 18.07
C THR A 113 11.36 0.83 16.96
N CYS A 114 10.85 0.84 15.73
CA CYS A 114 11.45 0.18 14.57
C CYS A 114 12.18 1.15 13.64
N GLN A 115 12.15 2.47 13.90
CA GLN A 115 12.84 3.45 13.06
C GLN A 115 14.37 3.31 13.22
N ALA A 116 15.06 3.09 12.10
CA ALA A 116 16.51 3.04 12.06
C ALA A 116 17.13 4.44 12.10
N PRO A 117 18.43 4.59 12.44
CA PRO A 117 19.13 5.87 12.43
C PRO A 117 19.02 6.64 11.11
N CYS A 118 18.99 5.96 9.96
CA CYS A 118 18.79 6.57 8.65
C CYS A 118 17.36 7.11 8.39
N GLY A 119 16.43 6.91 9.34
CA GLY A 119 15.02 7.28 9.23
C GLY A 119 14.14 6.22 8.57
N GLY A 120 14.75 5.16 8.02
CA GLY A 120 14.07 4.05 7.38
C GLY A 120 13.47 3.02 8.35
N PHE A 121 12.66 2.12 7.82
CA PHE A 121 12.02 1.03 8.55
C PHE A 121 12.31 -0.33 7.89
N PRO A 122 12.65 -1.37 8.67
CA PRO A 122 12.81 -2.72 8.17
C PRO A 122 11.45 -3.38 7.92
N LEU A 123 11.43 -4.48 7.15
CA LEU A 123 10.21 -5.28 6.96
C LEU A 123 9.79 -5.96 8.27
N LEU A 124 10.70 -6.72 8.88
CA LEU A 124 10.56 -7.23 10.24
C LEU A 124 11.47 -6.43 11.16
N LYS A 125 11.03 -6.18 12.40
CA LYS A 125 11.82 -5.47 13.42
C LYS A 125 13.25 -6.03 13.60
N THR A 126 13.43 -7.33 13.39
CA THR A 126 14.71 -8.03 13.53
C THR A 126 15.62 -7.92 12.30
N HIS A 127 15.15 -7.42 11.16
CA HIS A 127 15.99 -7.32 9.97
C HIS A 127 17.05 -6.22 10.13
N GLU A 128 18.21 -6.47 9.50
CA GLU A 128 19.35 -5.53 9.51
C GLU A 128 19.29 -4.46 8.42
N LEU A 129 18.41 -4.64 7.42
CA LEU A 129 18.19 -3.70 6.34
C LEU A 129 16.82 -3.06 6.45
N VAL A 130 16.76 -1.76 6.16
CA VAL A 130 15.50 -1.05 5.90
C VAL A 130 15.08 -1.27 4.44
N ARG A 131 13.76 -1.24 4.19
CA ARG A 131 13.19 -1.41 2.84
C ARG A 131 12.38 -0.19 2.42
N ALA A 132 12.40 0.15 1.14
CA ALA A 132 11.68 1.29 0.57
C ALA A 132 10.17 1.22 0.85
N MET A 133 9.53 0.08 0.56
CA MET A 133 8.11 -0.15 0.81
C MET A 133 7.72 0.15 2.25
N THR A 134 8.37 -0.52 3.21
CA THR A 134 7.99 -0.41 4.62
C THR A 134 8.28 0.98 5.16
N THR A 135 9.40 1.58 4.76
CA THR A 135 9.75 2.95 5.11
C THR A 135 8.68 3.93 4.64
N ALA A 136 8.30 3.83 3.37
CA ALA A 136 7.30 4.72 2.79
C ALA A 136 5.92 4.53 3.42
N TRP A 137 5.50 3.28 3.66
CA TRP A 137 4.20 2.99 4.25
C TRP A 137 4.09 3.45 5.70
N VAL A 138 5.15 3.28 6.51
CA VAL A 138 5.19 3.86 7.86
C VAL A 138 5.26 5.39 7.81
N GLY A 139 5.96 5.98 6.84
CA GLY A 139 5.95 7.43 6.62
C GLY A 139 4.55 7.99 6.35
N ILE A 140 3.73 7.28 5.56
CA ILE A 140 2.32 7.63 5.34
C ILE A 140 1.50 7.46 6.64
N THR A 141 1.74 6.39 7.41
CA THR A 141 1.13 6.23 8.73
C THR A 141 1.48 7.40 9.65
N ALA A 142 2.74 7.85 9.68
CA ALA A 142 3.19 8.98 10.48
C ALA A 142 2.48 10.29 10.09
N ILE A 143 2.32 10.53 8.78
CA ILE A 143 1.50 11.64 8.26
C ILE A 143 0.06 11.56 8.81
N MET A 144 -0.58 10.39 8.73
CA MET A 144 -1.95 10.20 9.24
C MET A 144 -2.05 10.45 10.75
N MET A 145 -1.02 10.08 11.50
CA MET A 145 -0.93 10.30 12.94
C MET A 145 -0.56 11.75 13.33
N GLY A 146 -0.27 12.62 12.35
CA GLY A 146 0.17 13.99 12.56
C GLY A 146 1.63 14.13 13.03
N ASP A 147 2.42 13.05 12.97
CA ASP A 147 3.83 13.02 13.35
C ASP A 147 4.72 13.32 12.14
N MET A 148 4.85 14.61 11.86
CA MET A 148 5.63 15.09 10.72
C MET A 148 7.14 14.90 10.90
N GLU A 149 7.64 14.72 12.13
CA GLU A 149 9.06 14.46 12.36
C GLU A 149 9.44 13.05 11.86
N THR A 150 8.66 12.04 12.25
CA THR A 150 8.84 10.67 11.78
C THR A 150 8.63 10.58 10.26
N ALA A 151 7.61 11.27 9.74
CA ALA A 151 7.37 11.31 8.30
C ALA A 151 8.54 11.92 7.52
N ASP A 152 9.10 13.04 7.98
CA ASP A 152 10.25 13.69 7.32
C ASP A 152 11.49 12.80 7.30
N LYS A 153 11.76 12.06 8.39
CA LYS A 153 12.83 11.05 8.44
C LYS A 153 12.63 9.93 7.42
N ALA A 154 11.42 9.38 7.30
CA ALA A 154 11.10 8.36 6.32
C ALA A 154 11.28 8.87 4.88
N VAL A 155 10.83 10.10 4.61
CA VAL A 155 10.97 10.77 3.31
C VAL A 155 12.43 10.96 2.94
N LYS A 156 13.25 11.45 3.86
CA LYS A 156 14.70 11.61 3.66
C LYS A 156 15.39 10.28 3.35
N CYS A 157 14.98 9.19 4.03
CA CYS A 157 15.49 7.86 3.74
C CYS A 157 15.15 7.40 2.31
N CYS A 158 13.87 7.52 1.90
CA CYS A 158 13.46 7.18 0.54
C CYS A 158 14.17 8.03 -0.52
N ILE A 159 14.30 9.35 -0.31
CA ILE A 159 15.06 10.23 -1.22
C ILE A 159 16.52 9.78 -1.31
N SER A 160 17.15 9.49 -0.18
CA SER A 160 18.54 9.02 -0.16
C SER A 160 18.71 7.68 -0.90
N MET A 161 17.75 6.75 -0.80
CA MET A 161 17.77 5.51 -1.59
C MET A 161 17.72 5.80 -3.10
N LEU A 162 16.87 6.74 -3.53
CA LEU A 162 16.75 7.14 -4.93
C LEU A 162 18.02 7.83 -5.45
N GLU A 163 18.60 8.73 -4.67
CA GLU A 163 19.81 9.49 -5.06
C GLU A 163 21.07 8.62 -5.13
N GLN A 164 21.12 7.53 -4.36
CA GLN A 164 22.25 6.60 -4.35
C GLN A 164 22.20 5.54 -5.46
N GLN A 165 21.15 5.51 -6.31
CA GLN A 165 21.03 4.50 -7.37
C GLN A 165 22.20 4.58 -8.37
N PRO A 166 22.94 3.47 -8.59
CA PRO A 166 24.10 3.48 -9.48
C PRO A 166 23.74 3.37 -10.97
N GLU A 167 22.54 2.85 -11.27
CA GLU A 167 22.11 2.48 -12.63
C GLU A 167 20.67 2.91 -12.87
N GLN A 168 20.34 3.46 -14.03
CA GLN A 168 18.98 3.95 -14.33
C GLN A 168 17.96 2.83 -14.63
N ASN A 169 18.45 1.64 -15.00
CA ASN A 169 17.65 0.48 -15.39
C ASN A 169 17.36 -0.48 -14.23
N LYS A 170 17.93 -0.20 -13.05
CA LYS A 170 17.70 -0.96 -11.83
C LYS A 170 17.18 -0.05 -10.73
N PHE A 171 16.46 -0.62 -9.78
CA PHE A 171 16.12 0.06 -8.54
C PHE A 171 16.39 -0.84 -7.35
N TYR A 172 17.47 -0.57 -6.64
CA TYR A 172 17.79 -1.19 -5.36
C TYR A 172 16.95 -0.56 -4.27
N PHE A 173 16.23 -1.36 -3.49
CA PHE A 173 15.23 -0.88 -2.53
C PHE A 173 15.56 -1.22 -1.07
N GLN A 174 16.80 -1.63 -0.81
CA GLN A 174 17.31 -1.95 0.51
C GLN A 174 18.46 -1.03 0.89
N MET A 175 18.51 -0.65 2.16
CA MET A 175 19.54 0.23 2.72
C MET A 175 19.92 -0.25 4.11
N THR A 176 21.18 -0.08 4.48
CA THR A 176 21.65 -0.35 5.84
C THR A 176 21.03 0.61 6.85
N LYS A 177 21.00 0.23 8.13
CA LYS A 177 20.44 1.07 9.21
C LYS A 177 21.13 2.45 9.35
N ASP A 178 22.37 2.58 8.90
CA ASP A 178 23.17 3.81 8.88
C ASP A 178 23.06 4.61 7.57
N GLY A 179 22.33 4.11 6.55
CA GLY A 179 21.94 4.91 5.39
C GLY A 179 22.70 4.64 4.09
N LYS A 180 23.41 3.51 3.98
CA LYS A 180 24.10 3.11 2.75
C LYS A 180 23.22 2.18 1.90
N LEU A 181 22.99 2.54 0.64
CA LEU A 181 22.24 1.70 -0.30
C LEU A 181 22.93 0.33 -0.46
N CYS A 182 22.14 -0.75 -0.42
CA CYS A 182 22.62 -2.11 -0.62
C CYS A 182 22.56 -2.49 -2.11
N THR A 183 23.69 -2.35 -2.82
CA THR A 183 23.79 -2.64 -4.26
C THR A 183 24.08 -4.11 -4.59
N ASP A 184 24.39 -4.92 -3.58
CA ASP A 184 24.52 -6.38 -3.71
C ASP A 184 23.21 -7.12 -3.36
N GLY A 185 22.17 -6.37 -3.01
CA GLY A 185 20.87 -6.88 -2.59
C GLY A 185 19.85 -7.02 -3.72
N GLU A 186 18.59 -7.09 -3.32
CA GLU A 186 17.46 -7.19 -4.25
C GLU A 186 17.26 -5.88 -5.03
N TYR A 187 16.85 -5.99 -6.29
CA TYR A 187 16.52 -4.85 -7.15
C TYR A 187 15.38 -5.18 -8.12
N ILE A 188 14.70 -4.14 -8.59
CA ILE A 188 13.79 -4.22 -9.73
C ILE A 188 14.61 -4.02 -11.00
N ASP A 189 14.48 -4.92 -11.95
CA ASP A 189 15.04 -4.78 -13.30
C ASP A 189 13.97 -4.24 -14.26
N THR A 190 14.21 -3.08 -14.85
CA THR A 190 13.27 -2.44 -15.78
C THR A 190 12.94 -3.29 -17.00
N ALA A 191 13.83 -4.21 -17.41
CA ALA A 191 13.62 -5.08 -18.56
C ALA A 191 12.86 -6.39 -18.22
N LYS A 192 12.52 -6.63 -16.95
CA LYS A 192 11.84 -7.86 -16.51
C LYS A 192 10.40 -7.58 -16.08
N THR A 193 9.56 -8.58 -16.27
CA THR A 193 8.18 -8.64 -15.78
C THR A 193 8.13 -9.26 -14.38
N LYS A 194 6.94 -9.19 -13.76
CA LYS A 194 6.58 -9.80 -12.48
C LYS A 194 7.47 -9.35 -11.32
N GLN A 195 7.90 -8.08 -11.36
CA GLN A 195 8.81 -7.52 -10.36
C GLN A 195 8.05 -6.90 -9.18
N CYS A 196 8.78 -6.60 -8.10
CA CYS A 196 8.28 -5.97 -6.89
C CYS A 196 8.02 -4.45 -7.03
N TYR A 197 7.25 -4.02 -8.02
CA TYR A 197 7.00 -2.61 -8.35
C TYR A 197 6.47 -1.77 -7.16
N TRP A 198 5.89 -2.40 -6.14
CA TRP A 198 5.44 -1.74 -4.92
C TRP A 198 6.55 -0.99 -4.16
N GLU A 199 7.80 -1.45 -4.23
CA GLU A 199 8.94 -0.79 -3.53
C GLU A 199 9.12 0.66 -4.01
N VAL A 200 8.92 0.89 -5.32
CA VAL A 200 8.96 2.21 -5.95
C VAL A 200 7.62 2.92 -5.78
N GLY A 201 6.51 2.20 -5.95
CA GLY A 201 5.16 2.78 -5.91
C GLY A 201 4.83 3.43 -4.56
N PHE A 202 5.18 2.80 -3.45
CA PHE A 202 4.98 3.42 -2.12
C PHE A 202 5.87 4.64 -1.91
N SER A 203 7.12 4.61 -2.39
CA SER A 203 8.03 5.74 -2.28
C SER A 203 7.49 6.95 -3.05
N MET A 204 6.96 6.74 -4.25
CA MET A 204 6.25 7.76 -5.03
C MET A 204 5.03 8.30 -4.26
N LEU A 205 4.19 7.40 -3.72
CA LEU A 205 3.00 7.75 -2.96
C LEU A 205 3.34 8.65 -1.75
N LEU A 206 4.41 8.34 -1.02
CA LEU A 206 4.86 9.17 0.10
C LEU A 206 5.30 10.56 -0.37
N MET A 207 5.99 10.68 -1.50
CA MET A 207 6.36 11.99 -2.06
C MET A 207 5.11 12.81 -2.46
N ASP A 208 4.11 12.16 -3.06
CA ASP A 208 2.84 12.79 -3.40
C ASP A 208 2.13 13.32 -2.14
N ARG A 209 2.09 12.54 -1.05
CA ARG A 209 1.53 12.98 0.24
C ARG A 209 2.29 14.17 0.82
N MET A 210 3.61 14.15 0.77
CA MET A 210 4.44 15.27 1.24
C MET A 210 4.19 16.54 0.43
N TYR A 211 4.09 16.44 -0.89
CA TYR A 211 3.70 17.57 -1.73
C TYR A 211 2.29 18.04 -1.40
N GLN A 212 1.34 17.13 -1.18
CA GLN A 212 -0.04 17.46 -0.84
C GLN A 212 -0.13 18.39 0.39
N ILE A 213 0.68 18.11 1.42
CA ILE A 213 0.70 18.84 2.70
C ILE A 213 1.52 20.12 2.60
N THR A 214 2.74 20.03 2.09
CA THR A 214 3.73 21.13 2.17
C THR A 214 3.67 22.08 0.99
N LYS A 215 3.15 21.63 -0.15
CA LYS A 215 3.25 22.29 -1.46
C LYS A 215 4.69 22.56 -1.94
N ASP A 216 5.69 21.98 -1.28
CA ASP A 216 7.09 22.10 -1.69
C ASP A 216 7.34 21.26 -2.94
N LYS A 217 7.66 21.95 -4.04
CA LYS A 217 7.83 21.35 -5.37
C LYS A 217 8.94 20.31 -5.42
N LYS A 218 9.89 20.30 -4.48
CA LYS A 218 10.94 19.27 -4.43
C LYS A 218 10.34 17.86 -4.30
N TYR A 219 9.26 17.70 -3.52
CA TYR A 219 8.62 16.40 -3.34
C TYR A 219 7.90 15.96 -4.63
N LEU A 220 7.26 16.89 -5.34
CA LEU A 220 6.65 16.59 -6.64
C LEU A 220 7.71 16.20 -7.69
N GLU A 221 8.91 16.78 -7.61
CA GLU A 221 10.04 16.41 -8.47
C GLU A 221 10.57 15.00 -8.13
N TYR A 222 10.66 14.62 -6.86
CA TYR A 222 10.97 13.23 -6.50
C TYR A 222 9.88 12.25 -6.92
N ALA A 223 8.59 12.62 -6.76
CA ALA A 223 7.47 11.82 -7.28
C ALA A 223 7.59 11.61 -8.80
N ARG A 224 7.96 12.67 -9.54
CA ARG A 224 8.24 12.57 -10.98
C ARG A 224 9.37 11.57 -11.28
N GLN A 225 10.47 11.60 -10.54
CA GLN A 225 11.59 10.67 -10.76
C GLN A 225 11.19 9.20 -10.55
N TYR A 226 10.41 8.91 -9.50
CA TYR A 226 9.83 7.58 -9.31
C TYR A 226 8.86 7.20 -10.43
N PHE A 227 8.01 8.13 -10.86
CA PHE A 227 7.08 7.88 -11.96
C PHE A 227 7.80 7.60 -13.29
N GLU A 228 8.86 8.36 -13.61
CA GLU A 228 9.66 8.11 -14.80
C GLU A 228 10.41 6.76 -14.72
N PHE A 229 10.72 6.24 -13.52
CA PHE A 229 11.20 4.86 -13.37
C PHE A 229 10.12 3.85 -13.78
N PHE A 230 8.88 4.01 -13.30
CA PHE A 230 7.74 3.17 -13.72
C PHE A 230 7.56 3.15 -15.23
N LEU A 231 7.70 4.30 -15.90
CA LEU A 231 7.56 4.38 -17.36
C LEU A 231 8.66 3.66 -18.14
N ARG A 232 9.79 3.33 -17.51
CA ARG A 232 10.86 2.51 -18.09
C ARG A 232 10.70 1.01 -17.83
N CYS A 233 9.90 0.63 -16.83
CA CYS A 233 9.65 -0.77 -16.52
C CYS A 233 8.90 -1.48 -17.65
N SER A 234 8.95 -2.81 -17.60
CA SER A 234 8.29 -3.70 -18.55
C SER A 234 6.77 -3.48 -18.63
N GLU A 235 6.15 -4.07 -19.65
CA GLU A 235 4.76 -3.88 -20.05
C GLU A 235 3.73 -4.18 -18.97
N ASP A 236 4.07 -5.03 -18.00
CA ASP A 236 3.20 -5.46 -16.90
C ASP A 236 3.26 -4.53 -15.68
N VAL A 237 4.03 -3.44 -15.70
CA VAL A 237 4.18 -2.51 -14.57
C VAL A 237 2.85 -1.96 -14.03
N TRP A 238 1.80 -1.92 -14.86
CA TRP A 238 0.42 -1.52 -14.48
C TRP A 238 -0.58 -2.68 -14.41
N THR A 239 -0.18 -3.90 -14.78
CA THR A 239 -1.07 -5.06 -14.94
C THR A 239 -0.52 -6.30 -14.22
N TYR A 240 0.09 -6.07 -13.07
CA TYR A 240 0.56 -7.10 -12.16
C TYR A 240 0.01 -6.86 -10.75
N TRP A 241 -0.09 -7.89 -9.92
CA TRP A 241 -0.67 -7.77 -8.58
C TRP A 241 0.10 -6.78 -7.68
N GLY A 242 1.41 -6.64 -7.95
CA GLY A 242 2.27 -5.67 -7.31
C GLY A 242 2.01 -4.21 -7.68
N SER A 243 1.29 -3.95 -8.77
CA SER A 243 1.20 -2.63 -9.42
C SER A 243 0.29 -1.63 -8.73
N GLY A 244 -0.67 -2.07 -7.92
CA GLY A 244 -1.74 -1.20 -7.41
C GLY A 244 -1.26 0.02 -6.61
N LYS A 245 -0.13 -0.12 -5.91
CA LYS A 245 0.44 0.99 -5.11
C LYS A 245 1.04 2.07 -5.99
N GLY A 246 1.70 1.67 -7.07
CA GLY A 246 2.15 2.57 -8.12
C GLY A 246 0.97 3.21 -8.86
N ALA A 247 -0.11 2.45 -9.11
CA ALA A 247 -1.32 2.97 -9.74
C ALA A 247 -1.99 4.07 -8.91
N LEU A 248 -2.08 3.89 -7.58
CA LEU A 248 -2.58 4.93 -6.67
C LEU A 248 -1.67 6.16 -6.67
N ALA A 249 -0.35 5.97 -6.60
CA ALA A 249 0.60 7.08 -6.68
C ALA A 249 0.43 7.85 -8.01
N ALA A 250 0.34 7.14 -9.14
CA ALA A 250 0.10 7.74 -10.46
C ALA A 250 -1.23 8.52 -10.53
N ALA A 251 -2.30 7.98 -9.94
CA ALA A 251 -3.59 8.67 -9.86
C ALA A 251 -3.49 10.00 -9.08
N ILE A 252 -2.79 10.01 -7.95
CA ILE A 252 -2.59 11.22 -7.14
C ILE A 252 -1.67 12.21 -7.88
N TYR A 253 -0.55 11.74 -8.44
CA TYR A 253 0.37 12.55 -9.23
C TYR A 253 -0.36 13.24 -10.39
N TYR A 254 -1.24 12.53 -11.12
CA TYR A 254 -2.09 13.11 -12.15
C TYR A 254 -2.94 14.29 -11.63
N THR A 255 -3.46 14.21 -10.40
CA THR A 255 -4.24 15.33 -9.84
C THR A 255 -3.42 16.60 -9.65
N PHE A 256 -2.12 16.46 -9.37
CA PHE A 256 -1.21 17.58 -9.19
C PHE A 256 -0.65 18.13 -10.50
N THR A 257 -0.36 17.26 -11.47
CA THR A 257 0.38 17.64 -12.68
C THR A 257 -0.48 17.70 -13.94
N GLY A 258 -1.57 16.93 -14.00
CA GLY A 258 -2.33 16.70 -15.22
C GLY A 258 -1.65 15.77 -16.23
N ASP A 259 -0.56 15.09 -15.85
CA ASP A 259 0.15 14.15 -16.74
C ASP A 259 -0.73 12.94 -17.09
N LYS A 260 -1.16 12.89 -18.35
CA LYS A 260 -2.09 11.85 -18.83
C LYS A 260 -1.50 10.45 -18.80
N ARG A 261 -0.16 10.31 -18.86
CA ARG A 261 0.50 8.99 -18.74
C ARG A 261 0.22 8.36 -17.38
N ALA A 262 0.15 9.18 -16.33
CA ALA A 262 -0.13 8.72 -14.97
C ALA A 262 -1.61 8.30 -14.82
N LEU A 263 -2.54 9.05 -15.42
CA LEU A 263 -3.94 8.66 -15.53
C LEU A 263 -4.09 7.31 -16.26
N GLU A 264 -3.42 7.15 -17.40
CA GLU A 264 -3.48 5.91 -18.19
C GLU A 264 -2.94 4.71 -17.42
N GLY A 265 -1.83 4.85 -16.68
CA GLY A 265 -1.30 3.80 -15.82
C GLY A 265 -2.27 3.39 -14.71
N ALA A 266 -2.87 4.36 -14.02
CA ALA A 266 -3.87 4.09 -12.99
C ALA A 266 -5.11 3.37 -13.53
N VAL A 267 -5.60 3.78 -14.71
CA VAL A 267 -6.78 3.16 -15.34
C VAL A 267 -6.48 1.76 -15.87
N LYS A 268 -5.29 1.51 -16.41
CA LYS A 268 -4.86 0.15 -16.79
C LYS A 268 -4.90 -0.81 -15.61
N PHE A 269 -4.50 -0.37 -14.42
CA PHE A 269 -4.59 -1.20 -13.22
C PHE A 269 -6.04 -1.49 -12.81
N ILE A 270 -6.94 -0.51 -12.95
CA ILE A 270 -8.37 -0.72 -12.68
C ILE A 270 -8.96 -1.76 -13.64
N ASP A 271 -8.64 -1.65 -14.94
CA ASP A 271 -9.06 -2.63 -15.94
C ASP A 271 -8.54 -4.02 -15.61
N PHE A 272 -7.25 -4.12 -15.28
CA PHE A 272 -6.62 -5.38 -14.85
C PHE A 272 -7.33 -6.02 -13.66
N VAL A 273 -7.70 -5.26 -12.63
CA VAL A 273 -8.46 -5.79 -11.48
C VAL A 273 -9.85 -6.28 -11.91
N VAL A 274 -10.51 -5.62 -12.86
CA VAL A 274 -11.81 -6.10 -13.35
C VAL A 274 -11.66 -7.39 -14.16
N GLU A 275 -10.65 -7.44 -15.03
CA GLU A 275 -10.43 -8.54 -15.98
C GLU A 275 -9.92 -9.83 -15.31
N THR A 276 -9.19 -9.72 -14.20
CA THR A 276 -8.57 -10.87 -13.51
C THR A 276 -9.33 -11.36 -12.28
N GLN A 277 -10.48 -10.77 -11.96
CA GLN A 277 -11.24 -11.17 -10.78
C GLN A 277 -11.80 -12.59 -10.91
N ASP A 278 -11.52 -13.44 -9.91
CA ASP A 278 -12.05 -14.79 -9.84
C ASP A 278 -13.59 -14.81 -9.65
N PRO A 279 -14.30 -15.85 -10.11
CA PRO A 279 -15.72 -16.03 -9.81
C PRO A 279 -16.09 -15.91 -8.33
N CYS A 280 -15.22 -16.30 -7.38
CA CYS A 280 -15.46 -16.13 -5.95
C CYS A 280 -15.36 -14.66 -5.47
N GLY A 281 -14.72 -13.78 -6.24
CA GLY A 281 -14.48 -12.38 -5.89
C GLY A 281 -13.05 -12.07 -5.43
N GLY A 282 -12.27 -13.10 -5.12
CA GLY A 282 -10.83 -12.99 -4.84
C GLY A 282 -9.98 -12.88 -6.10
N PHE A 283 -8.66 -12.93 -5.92
CA PHE A 283 -7.67 -12.82 -6.99
C PHE A 283 -6.49 -13.76 -6.74
N GLN A 284 -6.11 -14.52 -7.74
CA GLN A 284 -4.90 -15.34 -7.73
C GLN A 284 -4.25 -15.29 -9.11
N TYR A 285 -2.93 -15.38 -9.14
CA TYR A 285 -2.15 -15.30 -10.37
C TYR A 285 -1.39 -16.59 -10.63
N GLU A 286 -1.15 -16.89 -11.90
CA GLU A 286 -0.58 -18.17 -12.37
C GLU A 286 0.76 -18.56 -11.71
N ASP A 287 1.55 -17.59 -11.24
CA ASP A 287 2.83 -17.80 -10.57
C ASP A 287 2.74 -17.86 -9.04
N GLU A 288 1.52 -17.90 -8.50
CA GLU A 288 1.25 -17.97 -7.06
C GLU A 288 0.58 -19.28 -6.66
N GLU A 289 0.78 -19.68 -5.40
CA GLU A 289 0.12 -20.86 -4.84
C GLU A 289 -1.41 -20.69 -4.82
N ASP A 290 -2.14 -21.75 -5.16
CA ASP A 290 -3.60 -21.76 -5.09
C ASP A 290 -4.06 -21.98 -3.64
N ILE A 291 -3.89 -20.95 -2.82
CA ILE A 291 -4.28 -20.95 -1.41
C ILE A 291 -5.16 -19.74 -1.11
N LEU A 292 -6.18 -19.95 -0.27
CA LEU A 292 -7.17 -18.93 0.06
C LEU A 292 -6.57 -17.62 0.62
N LEU A 293 -5.41 -17.69 1.27
CA LEU A 293 -4.69 -16.51 1.73
C LEU A 293 -4.38 -15.53 0.60
N ILE A 294 -3.97 -16.02 -0.57
CA ILE A 294 -3.60 -15.19 -1.73
C ILE A 294 -4.84 -14.45 -2.26
N TYR A 295 -5.95 -15.17 -2.44
CA TYR A 295 -7.23 -14.59 -2.86
C TYR A 295 -7.68 -13.45 -1.95
N ILE A 296 -7.56 -13.63 -0.64
CA ILE A 296 -8.00 -12.66 0.36
C ILE A 296 -7.04 -11.47 0.47
N ASP A 297 -5.73 -11.69 0.42
CA ASP A 297 -4.73 -10.63 0.56
C ASP A 297 -4.74 -9.67 -0.64
N HIS A 298 -4.82 -10.21 -1.85
CA HIS A 298 -4.95 -9.42 -3.07
C HIS A 298 -6.26 -8.65 -3.11
N ALA A 299 -7.37 -9.29 -2.76
CA ALA A 299 -8.68 -8.63 -2.66
C ALA A 299 -8.64 -7.43 -1.71
N ALA A 300 -8.04 -7.60 -0.52
CA ALA A 300 -7.92 -6.51 0.45
C ALA A 300 -6.98 -5.39 -0.04
N CYS A 301 -5.87 -5.75 -0.71
CA CYS A 301 -4.98 -4.79 -1.34
C CYS A 301 -5.71 -3.94 -2.40
N PHE A 302 -6.34 -4.59 -3.38
CA PHE A 302 -6.93 -3.90 -4.54
C PHE A 302 -8.06 -2.97 -4.15
N SER A 303 -8.76 -3.27 -3.07
CA SER A 303 -9.82 -2.42 -2.52
C SER A 303 -9.32 -1.00 -2.22
N GLY A 304 -8.16 -0.87 -1.56
CA GLY A 304 -7.52 0.43 -1.31
C GLY A 304 -7.09 1.12 -2.60
N TRP A 305 -6.37 0.41 -3.45
CA TRP A 305 -5.74 1.00 -4.61
C TRP A 305 -6.72 1.44 -5.68
N VAL A 306 -7.74 0.64 -5.99
CA VAL A 306 -8.75 0.96 -7.00
C VAL A 306 -9.66 2.10 -6.54
N LEU A 307 -10.26 1.98 -5.35
CA LEU A 307 -11.25 2.97 -4.90
C LEU A 307 -10.63 4.34 -4.64
N GLU A 308 -9.42 4.39 -4.08
CA GLU A 308 -8.74 5.67 -3.90
C GLU A 308 -8.29 6.27 -5.23
N SER A 309 -7.73 5.46 -6.16
CA SER A 309 -7.33 5.96 -7.48
C SER A 309 -8.50 6.62 -8.20
N ILE A 310 -9.65 5.94 -8.24
CA ILE A 310 -10.89 6.46 -8.81
C ILE A 310 -11.27 7.79 -8.14
N SER A 311 -11.28 7.83 -6.81
CA SER A 311 -11.67 9.02 -6.05
C SER A 311 -10.77 10.23 -6.35
N TYR A 312 -9.45 10.03 -6.43
CA TYR A 312 -8.51 11.09 -6.81
C TYR A 312 -8.76 11.58 -8.23
N ILE A 313 -8.90 10.66 -9.20
CA ILE A 313 -9.10 11.03 -10.60
C ILE A 313 -10.41 11.79 -10.80
N GLU A 314 -11.52 11.30 -10.24
CA GLU A 314 -12.83 11.97 -10.33
C GLU A 314 -12.82 13.37 -9.70
N SER A 315 -12.12 13.53 -8.57
CA SER A 315 -11.99 14.84 -7.91
C SER A 315 -11.31 15.87 -8.81
N LYS A 316 -10.33 15.45 -9.61
CA LYS A 316 -9.62 16.31 -10.57
C LYS A 316 -10.47 16.64 -11.78
N LEU A 317 -11.23 15.66 -12.28
CA LEU A 317 -12.06 15.80 -13.48
C LEU A 317 -13.33 16.65 -13.26
N ARG A 318 -13.60 17.06 -12.01
CA ARG A 318 -14.78 17.85 -11.61
C ARG A 318 -16.06 17.20 -12.12
N THR A 319 -16.37 16.03 -11.54
CA THR A 319 -17.52 15.15 -11.79
C THR A 319 -17.56 14.51 -13.19
N LEU A 320 -17.30 13.19 -13.21
CA LEU A 320 -17.82 12.24 -14.20
C LEU A 320 -19.27 11.84 -13.87
#